data_AF-A0A6S6TJE5-F1
#
_entry.id   AF-A0A6S6TJE5-F1
#
_cell.length_a   1.000
_cell.length_b   1.000
_cell.length_c   1.000
_cell.angle_alpha   90.00
_cell.angle_beta   90.00
_cell.angle_gamma   90.00
#
_symmetry.space_group_name_H-M   'P 1'
#
loop_
_entity.id
_entity.type
_entity.pdbx_description
1 polymer ?
#
loop_
_entity_poly.entity_id
_entity_poly.type
_entity_poly.pdbx_seq_one_letter_code
_entity_poly.pdbx_strand_id
1 'polypeptide(L)'
;MFDAVNSPSNGLTFCVGSFGSRADNDLVSMAGKYADRIHFTHLRNVSRDDDGSFYESEHLDGDLDMIGIVQALLQAENNEARSNEIFMRPDHGHLLAFEEGSTVNPGYSYLGRLKGMAELRGVVKAVERLAA
;
A
#
# COMPACT_ATOMS: atom_id res chain seq x y z
N MET A 1 -11.38 11.95 -13.08
CA MET A 1 -10.15 12.72 -12.76
C MET A 1 -9.25 12.82 -13.97
N PHE A 2 -8.76 11.69 -14.50
CA PHE A 2 -7.82 11.68 -15.62
C PHE A 2 -8.42 12.17 -16.95
N ASP A 3 -9.69 11.86 -17.24
CA ASP A 3 -10.36 12.36 -18.47
C ASP A 3 -10.52 13.88 -18.47
N ALA A 4 -10.64 14.49 -17.28
CA ALA A 4 -10.78 15.94 -17.15
C ALA A 4 -9.46 16.67 -17.43
N VAL A 5 -8.33 16.08 -17.06
CA VAL A 5 -6.98 16.61 -17.32
C VAL A 5 -6.03 15.45 -17.64
N ASN A 6 -5.83 15.19 -18.93
CA ASN A 6 -4.95 14.13 -19.41
C ASN A 6 -3.48 14.58 -19.43
N SER A 7 -2.86 14.69 -18.26
CA SER A 7 -1.44 15.01 -18.08
C SER A 7 -0.77 13.95 -17.19
N PRO A 8 0.43 13.46 -17.48
CA PRO A 8 1.17 12.56 -16.58
C PRO A 8 1.35 13.13 -15.17
N SER A 9 1.39 14.45 -15.03
CA SER A 9 1.47 15.13 -13.72
C SER A 9 0.18 15.05 -12.91
N ASN A 10 -0.96 14.76 -13.54
CA ASN A 10 -2.22 14.45 -12.87
C ASN A 10 -2.25 12.96 -12.50
N GLY A 11 -1.55 12.62 -11.42
CA GLY A 11 -1.47 11.26 -10.89
C GLY A 11 -2.25 11.08 -9.59
N LEU A 12 -2.03 9.94 -8.93
CA LEU A 12 -2.57 9.65 -7.61
C LEU A 12 -1.52 9.00 -6.71
N THR A 13 -1.69 9.23 -5.40
CA THR A 13 -1.12 8.38 -4.38
C THR A 13 -2.05 7.19 -4.18
N PHE A 14 -1.56 5.99 -4.46
CA PHE A 14 -2.35 4.77 -4.30
C PHE A 14 -2.27 4.31 -2.85
N CYS A 15 -3.20 4.80 -2.05
CA CYS A 15 -3.33 4.41 -0.65
C CYS A 15 -4.21 3.17 -0.51
N VAL A 16 -3.57 2.01 -0.42
CA VAL A 16 -4.27 0.72 -0.48
C VAL A 16 -5.16 0.51 0.74
N GLY A 17 -4.71 0.95 1.92
CA GLY A 17 -5.53 0.92 3.14
C GLY A 17 -6.73 1.86 3.11
N SER A 18 -6.69 2.96 2.34
CA SER A 18 -7.84 3.85 2.17
C SER A 18 -8.84 3.27 1.16
N PHE A 19 -8.39 2.91 -0.05
CA PHE A 19 -9.28 2.30 -1.04
C PHE A 19 -9.82 0.94 -0.58
N GLY A 20 -9.02 0.18 0.17
CA GLY A 20 -9.35 -1.13 0.72
C GLY A 20 -10.31 -1.13 1.91
N SER A 21 -10.66 0.03 2.45
CA SER A 21 -11.72 0.14 3.47
C SER A 21 -13.09 -0.32 2.95
N ARG A 22 -13.25 -0.44 1.63
CA ARG A 22 -14.45 -0.97 0.97
C ARG A 22 -14.11 -2.22 0.15
N ALA A 23 -14.90 -3.27 0.33
CA ALA A 23 -14.64 -4.59 -0.25
C ALA A 23 -14.85 -4.66 -1.78
N ASP A 24 -15.56 -3.72 -2.37
CA ASP A 24 -15.84 -3.70 -3.81
C ASP A 24 -14.73 -3.03 -4.66
N ASN A 25 -13.66 -2.55 -4.01
CA ASN A 25 -12.46 -2.08 -4.69
C ASN A 25 -11.46 -3.24 -4.88
N ASP A 26 -11.32 -3.70 -6.13
CA ASP A 26 -10.26 -4.63 -6.51
C ASP A 26 -8.92 -3.89 -6.63
N LEU A 27 -8.14 -3.89 -5.55
CA LEU A 27 -6.90 -3.13 -5.47
C LEU A 27 -5.80 -3.65 -6.39
N VAL A 28 -5.76 -4.97 -6.65
CA VAL A 28 -4.77 -5.56 -7.57
C VAL A 28 -5.06 -5.10 -8.99
N SER A 29 -6.32 -5.16 -9.41
CA SER A 29 -6.75 -4.65 -10.72
C SER A 29 -6.56 -3.14 -10.84
N MET A 30 -6.86 -2.37 -9.78
CA MET A 30 -6.62 -0.92 -9.76
C MET A 30 -5.14 -0.57 -9.89
N ALA A 31 -4.24 -1.31 -9.23
CA ALA A 31 -2.80 -1.08 -9.31
C ALA A 31 -2.30 -1.23 -10.76
N GLY A 32 -2.76 -2.26 -11.48
CA GLY A 32 -2.42 -2.44 -12.89
C GLY A 32 -3.10 -1.41 -13.81
N LYS A 33 -4.39 -1.16 -13.62
CA LYS A 33 -5.19 -0.26 -14.46
C LYS A 33 -4.70 1.19 -14.42
N TYR A 34 -4.29 1.67 -13.25
CA TYR A 34 -3.86 3.06 -13.04
C TYR A 34 -2.34 3.19 -12.90
N ALA A 35 -1.58 2.15 -13.25
CA ALA A 35 -0.13 2.10 -13.17
C ALA A 35 0.57 3.37 -13.67
N ASP A 36 0.18 3.88 -14.84
CA ASP A 36 0.74 5.09 -15.48
C ASP A 36 0.47 6.39 -14.69
N ARG A 37 -0.48 6.36 -13.75
CA ARG A 37 -0.87 7.50 -12.90
C ARG A 37 -0.47 7.35 -11.45
N ILE A 38 0.03 6.20 -11.02
CA ILE A 38 0.49 5.99 -9.64
C ILE A 38 1.92 6.53 -9.53
N HIS A 39 2.12 7.54 -8.68
CA HIS A 39 3.45 8.13 -8.44
C HIS A 39 3.96 7.87 -7.01
N PHE A 40 3.06 7.49 -6.11
CA PHE A 40 3.37 7.18 -4.73
C PHE A 40 2.37 6.17 -4.17
N THR A 41 2.80 5.34 -3.23
CA THR A 41 1.94 4.32 -2.61
C THR A 41 2.02 4.39 -1.09
N HIS A 42 0.87 4.18 -0.46
CA HIS A 42 0.80 3.87 0.97
C HIS A 42 0.40 2.41 1.07
N LEU A 43 1.33 1.59 1.54
CA LEU A 43 1.13 0.15 1.68
C LEU A 43 0.91 -0.13 3.16
N ARG A 44 -0.36 -0.13 3.58
CA ARG A 44 -0.84 -0.58 4.88
C ARG A 44 -2.12 -1.39 4.67
N ASN A 45 -2.51 -2.18 5.65
CA ASN A 45 -3.63 -3.10 5.52
C ASN A 45 -4.75 -2.74 6.49
N VAL A 46 -5.96 -3.20 6.20
CA VAL A 46 -7.15 -3.04 7.03
C VAL A 46 -7.91 -4.36 7.08
N SER A 47 -8.62 -4.58 8.18
CA SER A 47 -9.61 -5.64 8.31
C SER A 47 -10.98 -5.03 8.47
N ARG A 48 -11.96 -5.59 7.77
CA ARG A 48 -13.35 -5.13 7.73
C ARG A 48 -14.22 -6.08 8.53
N ASP A 49 -15.15 -5.51 9.28
CA ASP A 49 -16.20 -6.24 9.97
C ASP A 49 -17.45 -6.34 9.07
N ASP A 50 -18.33 -7.30 9.37
CA ASP A 50 -19.54 -7.58 8.59
C ASP A 50 -20.51 -6.38 8.51
N ASP A 51 -20.45 -5.45 9.46
CA ASP A 51 -21.28 -4.25 9.51
C ASP A 51 -20.75 -3.09 8.64
N GLY A 52 -19.61 -3.31 7.95
CA GLY A 52 -18.96 -2.32 7.10
C GLY A 52 -18.02 -1.37 7.84
N SER A 53 -17.84 -1.53 9.16
CA SER A 53 -16.74 -0.90 9.87
C SER A 53 -15.40 -1.60 9.55
N PHE A 54 -14.30 -0.95 9.89
CA PHE A 54 -12.96 -1.50 9.69
C PHE A 54 -11.98 -0.96 10.73
N TYR A 55 -10.87 -1.67 10.91
CA TYR A 55 -9.73 -1.23 11.70
C TYR A 55 -8.41 -1.42 10.94
N GLU A 56 -7.38 -0.68 11.37
CA GLU A 56 -6.02 -0.86 10.86
C GLU A 56 -5.50 -2.24 11.28
N SER A 57 -5.04 -3.05 10.34
CA SER A 57 -4.53 -4.40 10.62
C SER A 57 -3.00 -4.45 10.51
N GLU A 58 -2.42 -5.62 10.81
CA GLU A 58 -1.02 -5.86 10.48
C GLU A 58 -0.83 -5.82 8.95
N HIS A 59 0.31 -5.32 8.47
CA HIS A 59 0.55 -5.06 7.04
C HIS A 59 0.34 -6.29 6.14
N LEU A 60 0.62 -7.50 6.65
CA LEU A 60 0.50 -8.76 5.92
C LEU A 60 -0.63 -9.69 6.43
N ASP A 61 -1.39 -9.26 7.44
CA ASP A 61 -2.46 -10.07 8.05
C ASP A 61 -3.72 -9.21 8.18
N GLY A 62 -4.23 -8.79 7.04
CA GLY A 62 -5.49 -8.08 6.87
C GLY A 62 -6.20 -8.53 5.61
N ASP A 63 -7.28 -7.85 5.24
CA ASP A 63 -8.13 -8.31 4.15
C ASP A 63 -7.62 -7.92 2.76
N LEU A 64 -6.58 -7.08 2.69
CA LEU A 64 -6.00 -6.66 1.43
C LEU A 64 -4.88 -7.63 1.02
N ASP A 65 -4.92 -8.11 -0.22
CA ASP A 65 -3.88 -8.96 -0.81
C ASP A 65 -2.60 -8.14 -1.07
N MET A 66 -1.82 -7.92 0.00
CA MET A 66 -0.62 -7.10 -0.06
C MET A 66 0.42 -7.69 -1.03
N ILE A 67 0.49 -9.02 -1.15
CA ILE A 67 1.44 -9.69 -2.06
C ILE A 67 1.03 -9.43 -3.51
N GLY A 68 -0.24 -9.64 -3.86
CA GLY A 68 -0.76 -9.38 -5.20
C GLY A 68 -0.67 -7.91 -5.60
N ILE A 69 -0.95 -6.99 -4.66
CA ILE A 69 -0.80 -5.55 -4.89
C ILE A 69 0.66 -5.18 -5.18
N VAL A 70 1.60 -5.65 -4.36
CA VAL A 70 3.04 -5.41 -4.57
C VAL A 70 3.50 -6.00 -5.91
N GLN A 71 3.04 -7.20 -6.25
CA GLN A 71 3.36 -7.82 -7.53
C GLN A 71 2.85 -6.98 -8.72
N ALA A 72 1.62 -6.49 -8.67
CA ALA A 72 1.05 -5.64 -9.72
C ALA A 72 1.82 -4.31 -9.86
N LEU A 73 2.23 -3.70 -8.75
CA LEU A 73 3.02 -2.48 -8.75
C LEU A 73 4.43 -2.70 -9.34
N LEU A 74 5.12 -3.78 -8.96
CA LEU A 74 6.45 -4.12 -9.51
C LEU A 74 6.38 -4.45 -11.01
N GLN A 75 5.32 -5.13 -11.46
CA GLN A 75 5.09 -5.37 -12.89
C GLN A 75 4.88 -4.05 -13.65
N ALA A 76 4.17 -3.09 -13.05
CA ALA A 76 4.00 -1.77 -13.62
C ALA A 76 5.30 -0.95 -13.69
N GLU A 77 6.18 -1.06 -12.69
CA GLU A 77 7.49 -0.40 -12.67
C GLU A 77 8.43 -0.94 -13.75
N ASN A 78 8.42 -2.26 -13.97
CA ASN A 78 9.29 -2.92 -14.97
C ASN A 78 8.82 -2.74 -16.42
N ASN A 79 7.71 -2.03 -16.68
CA ASN A 79 7.28 -1.72 -18.02
C ASN A 79 8.19 -0.64 -18.62
N GLU A 80 8.92 -0.98 -19.71
CA GLU A 80 9.89 -0.09 -20.37
C GLU A 80 9.31 1.27 -20.82
N ALA A 81 7.98 1.37 -20.96
CA ALA A 81 7.31 2.64 -21.26
C ALA A 81 7.28 3.63 -20.08
N ARG A 82 7.65 3.18 -18.87
CA ARG A 82 7.63 3.98 -17.65
C ARG A 82 9.05 4.44 -17.31
N SER A 83 9.20 5.75 -17.11
CA SER A 83 10.49 6.38 -16.78
C SER A 83 10.74 6.57 -15.28
N ASN A 84 9.73 6.35 -14.43
CA ASN A 84 9.74 6.78 -13.04
C ASN A 84 9.44 5.63 -12.08
N GLU A 85 10.20 5.56 -10.99
CA GLU A 85 9.96 4.66 -9.86
C GLU A 85 8.61 5.00 -9.17
N ILE A 86 8.02 4.02 -8.48
CA ILE A 86 6.87 4.17 -7.60
C ILE A 86 7.38 4.12 -6.16
N PHE A 87 7.41 5.28 -5.50
CA PHE A 87 7.80 5.34 -4.11
C PHE A 87 6.73 4.71 -3.21
N MET A 88 7.15 4.19 -2.05
CA MET A 88 6.24 3.63 -1.05
C MET A 88 6.54 4.10 0.37
N ARG A 89 5.53 4.05 1.24
CA ARG A 89 5.69 4.09 2.70
C ARG A 89 4.75 3.07 3.36
N PRO A 90 5.07 2.57 4.58
CA PRO A 90 4.19 1.66 5.33
C PRO A 90 2.95 2.37 5.89
N ASP A 91 2.85 3.68 5.70
CA ASP A 91 1.77 4.55 6.14
C ASP A 91 1.53 4.60 7.64
N HIS A 92 0.66 3.73 8.16
CA HIS A 92 0.33 3.63 9.57
C HIS A 92 0.97 2.38 10.18
N GLY A 93 1.07 2.35 11.50
CA GLY A 93 1.52 1.18 12.25
C GLY A 93 0.93 1.15 13.66
N HIS A 94 0.81 -0.06 14.21
CA HIS A 94 0.31 -0.26 15.56
C HIS A 94 1.22 0.37 16.61
N LEU A 95 0.63 0.82 17.71
CA LEU A 95 1.40 1.12 18.90
C LEU A 95 1.84 -0.20 19.53
N LEU A 96 3.15 -0.46 19.56
CA LEU A 96 3.71 -1.67 20.14
C LEU A 96 4.15 -1.40 21.59
N ALA A 97 4.16 -2.45 22.43
CA ALA A 97 4.36 -2.35 23.87
C ALA A 97 5.60 -1.54 24.31
N PHE A 98 6.67 -1.53 23.52
CA PHE A 98 7.88 -0.75 23.81
C PHE A 98 7.71 0.77 23.70
N GLU A 99 6.66 1.23 23.02
CA GLU A 99 6.30 2.65 22.91
C GLU A 99 5.05 2.98 23.74
N GLU A 100 4.51 2.01 24.49
CA GLU A 100 3.36 2.24 25.36
C GLU A 100 3.69 3.26 26.45
N GLY A 101 2.75 4.19 26.71
CA GLY A 101 2.96 5.31 27.63
C GLY A 101 3.77 6.47 27.08
N SER A 102 4.34 6.36 25.87
CA SER A 102 4.97 7.50 25.17
C SER A 102 3.91 8.36 24.46
N THR A 103 4.18 9.65 24.31
CA THR A 103 3.36 10.53 23.46
C THR A 103 3.64 10.19 22.00
N VAL A 104 2.71 9.51 21.35
CA VAL A 104 2.76 9.18 19.92
C VAL A 104 1.58 9.79 19.17
N ASN A 105 1.80 10.15 17.91
CA ASN A 105 0.68 10.51 17.03
C ASN A 105 -0.08 9.23 16.64
N PRO A 106 -1.42 9.21 16.66
CA PRO A 106 -2.21 8.03 16.33
C PRO A 106 -1.84 7.42 14.97
N GLY A 107 -1.46 6.14 14.96
CA GLY A 107 -1.01 5.42 13.75
C GLY A 107 0.42 5.74 13.28
N TYR A 108 1.15 6.66 13.94
CA TYR A 108 2.48 7.12 13.54
C TYR A 108 3.59 6.74 14.54
N SER A 109 3.36 5.72 15.38
CA SER A 109 4.41 5.09 16.20
C SER A 109 5.60 4.67 15.33
N TYR A 110 6.80 4.65 15.90
CA TYR A 110 8.00 4.29 15.16
C TYR A 110 8.09 2.78 14.93
N LEU A 111 7.90 1.97 15.98
CA LEU A 111 8.11 0.53 15.91
C LEU A 111 7.07 -0.16 15.04
N GLY A 112 5.80 0.24 15.12
CA GLY A 112 4.74 -0.31 14.26
C GLY A 112 5.01 -0.07 12.78
N ARG A 113 5.39 1.16 12.42
CA ARG A 113 5.74 1.50 11.01
C ARG A 113 7.05 0.86 10.57
N LEU A 114 8.05 0.76 11.45
CA LEU A 114 9.29 0.05 11.17
C LEU A 114 9.03 -1.44 10.88
N LYS A 115 8.19 -2.09 11.68
CA LYS A 115 7.75 -3.48 11.47
C LYS A 115 7.09 -3.63 10.09
N GLY A 116 6.08 -2.80 9.79
CA GLY A 116 5.40 -2.82 8.50
C GLY A 116 6.34 -2.58 7.31
N MET A 117 7.28 -1.64 7.45
CA MET A 117 8.29 -1.39 6.41
C MET A 117 9.20 -2.60 6.19
N ALA A 118 9.59 -3.29 7.27
CA ALA A 118 10.42 -4.49 7.17
C ALA A 118 9.69 -5.65 6.49
N GLU A 119 8.39 -5.83 6.79
CA GLU A 119 7.51 -6.81 6.15
C GLU A 119 7.38 -6.55 4.65
N LEU A 120 7.03 -5.33 4.26
CA LEU A 120 6.89 -4.92 2.86
C LEU A 120 8.19 -5.10 2.08
N ARG A 121 9.33 -4.71 2.67
CA ARG A 121 10.66 -4.92 2.05
C ARG A 121 10.92 -6.41 1.79
N GLY A 122 10.50 -7.28 2.71
CA GLY A 122 10.59 -8.73 2.53
C GLY A 122 9.75 -9.23 1.36
N VAL A 123 8.49 -8.79 1.28
CA VAL A 123 7.57 -9.13 0.18
C VAL A 123 8.13 -8.68 -1.16
N VAL A 124 8.54 -7.40 -1.28
CA VAL A 124 9.16 -6.85 -2.50
C VAL A 124 10.34 -7.74 -2.91
N LYS A 125 11.23 -8.04 -1.97
CA LYS A 125 12.43 -8.83 -2.28
C LYS A 125 12.11 -10.25 -2.76
N ALA A 126 11.11 -10.89 -2.16
CA ALA A 126 10.69 -12.23 -2.55
C ALA A 126 10.02 -12.22 -3.94
N VAL A 127 9.11 -11.27 -4.17
CA VAL A 127 8.39 -11.14 -5.44
C VAL A 127 9.35 -10.85 -6.60
N GLU A 128 10.29 -9.90 -6.44
CA GLU A 128 11.34 -9.64 -7.43
C GLU A 128 12.13 -10.90 -7.80
N ARG A 129 12.46 -11.73 -6.80
CA ARG A 129 13.25 -12.95 -7.00
C ARG A 129 12.49 -14.07 -7.71
N LEU A 130 11.17 -14.13 -7.52
CA LEU A 130 10.31 -15.16 -8.11
C LEU A 130 9.78 -14.75 -9.50
N ALA A 131 9.80 -13.46 -9.82
CA ALA A 131 9.40 -12.93 -11.12
C ALA A 131 10.54 -12.88 -12.16
N ALA A 132 11.80 -13.09 -11.73
CA ALA A 132 12.97 -13.23 -12.58
C ALA A 132 13.13 -14.64 -13.15
#